data_AF-I3T4Q0-F1
#
_entry.id   AF-I3T4Q0-F1
#
_cell.length_a   1.000
_cell.length_b   1.000
_cell.length_c   1.000
_cell.angle_alpha   90.00
_cell.angle_beta   90.00
_cell.angle_gamma   90.00
#
_symmetry.space_group_name_H-M   'P 1'
#
loop_
_entity.id
_entity.type
_entity.pdbx_description
1 polymer ?
#
loop_
_entity_poly.entity_id
_entity_poly.type
_entity_poly.pdbx_seq_one_letter_code
_entity_poly.pdbx_strand_id
1 'polypeptide(L)'
;MFSKPKKHSVSEAPPEIKEIYHRYSDEGGIMTASHLRSFLIEVQKEEKITEEETQAIIDHRDLNLESFFKFLFGDNNPPLLPSTEVHQDMSLPLSHYYIFTGHNSYLTGNQLSSDCSDAPIIEALQRGVRVIELDIWPNDSKDDVDVLHGMTLTTPVALIKCLLSIKEYAFVASEYPVVITLEDHLTPDLQAKVAQMVTQTFGDILFCPTSETLKEFPSPDSLKKRIIISTKPPKEFLEAKEEKEKEESQKGKPLGDEEAWGKEVPSLRGGTIADYKV
;
A
#
# COMPACT_ATOMS: atom_id res chain seq x y z
N MET A 1 7.52 13.46 24.91
CA MET A 1 6.63 12.77 25.87
C MET A 1 5.20 13.00 25.41
N PHE A 2 4.69 12.15 24.52
CA PHE A 2 3.32 12.30 24.01
C PHE A 2 2.35 11.84 25.10
N SER A 3 1.48 12.74 25.57
CA SER A 3 0.40 12.39 26.47
C SER A 3 -0.46 11.34 25.80
N LYS A 4 -0.63 10.18 26.45
CA LYS A 4 -1.67 9.22 26.07
C LYS A 4 -3.01 9.98 25.97
N PRO A 5 -3.82 9.74 24.94
CA PRO A 5 -5.17 10.28 24.93
C PRO A 5 -5.88 9.80 26.19
N LYS A 6 -6.42 10.75 26.98
CA LYS A 6 -7.26 10.43 28.13
C LYS A 6 -8.42 9.60 27.61
N LYS A 7 -8.48 8.30 27.96
CA LYS A 7 -9.72 7.52 27.86
C LYS A 7 -10.79 8.32 28.60
N HIS A 8 -11.67 8.96 27.86
CA HIS A 8 -12.87 9.53 28.46
C HIS A 8 -13.67 8.31 28.93
N SER A 9 -13.73 8.09 30.23
CA SER A 9 -14.71 7.16 30.78
C SER A 9 -16.06 7.85 30.62
N VAL A 10 -16.67 7.69 29.44
CA VAL A 10 -18.06 8.09 29.26
C VAL A 10 -18.87 7.09 30.08
N SER A 11 -19.15 7.43 31.34
CA SER A 11 -19.85 6.55 32.28
C SER A 11 -21.33 6.46 31.99
N GLU A 12 -21.86 7.32 31.11
CA GLU A 12 -23.28 7.40 30.80
C GLU A 12 -23.49 7.64 29.30
N ALA A 13 -24.42 6.89 28.70
CA ALA A 13 -24.76 7.03 27.29
C ALA A 13 -25.26 8.45 26.96
N PRO A 14 -24.78 9.10 25.88
CA PRO A 14 -25.31 10.38 25.42
C PRO A 14 -26.82 10.32 25.09
N PRO A 15 -27.54 11.46 25.14
CA PRO A 15 -28.98 11.51 24.86
C PRO A 15 -29.37 10.88 23.52
N GLU A 16 -28.56 11.08 22.48
CA GLU A 16 -28.80 10.55 21.14
C GLU A 16 -28.72 9.02 21.11
N ILE A 17 -27.79 8.44 21.88
CA ILE A 17 -27.65 6.98 22.02
C ILE A 17 -28.81 6.41 22.84
N LYS A 18 -29.27 7.12 23.88
CA LYS A 18 -30.45 6.72 24.64
C LYS A 18 -31.70 6.69 23.76
N GLU A 19 -31.89 7.71 22.92
CA GLU A 19 -33.03 7.78 22.01
C GLU A 19 -33.02 6.62 21.00
N ILE A 20 -31.85 6.33 20.42
CA ILE A 20 -31.68 5.18 19.53
C ILE A 20 -31.98 3.89 20.27
N TYR A 21 -31.42 3.68 21.46
CA TYR A 21 -31.65 2.49 22.26
C TYR A 21 -33.14 2.26 22.54
N HIS A 22 -33.85 3.30 22.99
CA HIS A 22 -35.28 3.20 23.28
C HIS A 22 -36.14 2.91 22.05
N ARG A 23 -35.74 3.37 20.86
CA ARG A 23 -36.43 3.05 19.60
C ARG A 23 -36.36 1.57 19.24
N TYR A 24 -35.29 0.89 19.64
CA TYR A 24 -35.03 -0.52 19.36
C TYR A 24 -35.00 -1.35 20.66
N SER A 25 -35.88 -1.04 21.61
CA SER A 25 -36.06 -1.82 22.84
C SER A 25 -37.55 -2.02 23.12
N ASP A 26 -37.89 -3.03 23.92
CA ASP A 26 -39.27 -3.19 24.40
C ASP A 26 -39.66 -2.15 25.46
N GLU A 27 -40.92 -2.21 25.93
CA GLU A 27 -41.43 -1.36 27.01
C GLU A 27 -40.68 -1.54 28.35
N GLY A 28 -40.04 -2.69 28.54
CA GLY A 28 -39.18 -2.99 29.69
C GLY A 28 -37.78 -2.41 29.57
N GLY A 29 -37.44 -1.80 28.43
CA GLY A 29 -36.12 -1.27 28.16
C GLY A 29 -35.09 -2.36 27.92
N ILE A 30 -35.48 -3.49 27.32
CA ILE A 30 -34.61 -4.59 26.92
C ILE A 30 -34.58 -4.70 25.39
N MET A 31 -33.37 -4.76 24.84
CA MET A 31 -33.11 -4.99 23.41
C MET A 31 -32.78 -6.46 23.20
N THR A 32 -33.70 -7.20 22.58
CA THR A 32 -33.51 -8.60 22.21
C THR A 32 -32.66 -8.71 20.93
N ALA A 33 -32.32 -9.94 20.53
CA ALA A 33 -31.65 -10.19 19.26
C ALA A 33 -32.40 -9.65 18.04
N SER A 34 -33.73 -9.80 18.02
CA SER A 34 -34.55 -9.28 16.92
C SER A 34 -34.53 -7.76 16.87
N HIS A 35 -34.56 -7.08 18.02
CA HIS A 35 -34.44 -5.64 18.09
C HIS A 35 -33.05 -5.15 17.66
N LEU A 36 -31.99 -5.81 18.12
CA LEU A 36 -30.64 -5.48 17.69
C LEU A 36 -30.49 -5.68 16.17
N ARG A 37 -31.05 -6.76 15.62
CA ARG A 37 -31.02 -7.01 14.17
C ARG A 37 -31.65 -5.85 13.39
N SER A 38 -32.80 -5.35 13.83
CA SER A 38 -33.43 -4.16 13.24
C SER A 38 -32.52 -2.92 13.33
N PHE A 39 -31.86 -2.69 14.47
CA PHE A 39 -30.88 -1.61 14.60
C PHE A 39 -29.71 -1.75 13.62
N LEU A 40 -29.14 -2.96 13.49
CA LEU A 40 -28.01 -3.22 12.59
C LEU A 40 -28.39 -2.99 11.12
N ILE A 41 -29.59 -3.42 10.71
CA ILE A 41 -30.08 -3.21 9.34
C ILE A 41 -30.43 -1.74 9.08
N GLU A 42 -31.24 -1.13 9.95
CA GLU A 42 -31.82 0.19 9.68
C GLU A 42 -30.84 1.33 9.93
N VAL A 43 -30.01 1.22 10.96
CA VAL A 43 -29.07 2.27 11.39
C VAL A 43 -27.67 2.00 10.86
N GLN A 44 -27.15 0.78 11.05
CA GLN A 44 -25.77 0.44 10.62
C GLN A 44 -25.67 -0.02 9.16
N LYS A 45 -26.80 -0.26 8.50
CA LYS A 45 -26.88 -0.69 7.08
C LYS A 45 -26.28 -2.07 6.82
N GLU A 46 -26.29 -2.94 7.83
CA GLU A 46 -25.88 -4.35 7.72
C GLU A 46 -27.00 -5.20 7.12
N GLU A 47 -27.35 -4.95 5.84
CA GLU A 47 -28.52 -5.55 5.18
C GLU A 47 -28.49 -7.08 5.09
N LYS A 48 -27.30 -7.67 5.13
CA LYS A 48 -27.08 -9.11 4.97
C LYS A 48 -27.01 -9.88 6.29
N ILE A 49 -27.12 -9.21 7.43
CA ILE A 49 -26.93 -9.86 8.72
C ILE A 49 -28.01 -10.91 9.01
N THR A 50 -27.56 -12.10 9.38
CA THR A 50 -28.39 -13.23 9.75
C THR A 50 -28.82 -13.17 11.22
N GLU A 51 -29.83 -13.96 11.57
CA GLU A 51 -30.28 -14.06 12.95
C GLU A 51 -29.22 -14.73 13.82
N GLU A 52 -28.53 -15.75 13.29
CA GLU A 52 -27.43 -16.44 13.94
C GLU A 52 -26.24 -15.51 14.24
N GLU A 53 -25.84 -14.67 13.27
CA GLU A 53 -24.78 -13.67 13.45
C GLU A 53 -25.17 -12.63 14.51
N THR A 54 -26.42 -12.16 14.48
CA THR A 54 -26.91 -11.20 15.47
C THR A 54 -26.91 -11.81 16.87
N GLN A 55 -27.30 -13.08 17.00
CA GLN A 55 -27.31 -13.79 18.27
C GLN A 55 -25.88 -14.00 18.81
N ALA A 56 -24.91 -14.23 17.93
CA ALA A 56 -23.50 -14.35 18.28
C ALA A 56 -22.91 -13.02 18.80
N ILE A 57 -23.32 -11.88 18.23
CA ILE A 57 -22.88 -10.54 18.68
C ILE A 57 -23.22 -10.31 20.15
N ILE A 58 -24.37 -10.79 20.62
CA ILE A 58 -24.87 -10.59 21.97
C ILE A 58 -24.64 -11.78 22.91
N ASP A 59 -23.86 -12.78 22.50
CA ASP A 59 -23.59 -14.01 23.27
C ASP A 59 -24.88 -14.67 23.78
N HIS A 60 -25.90 -14.71 22.93
CA HIS A 60 -27.25 -15.18 23.26
C HIS A 60 -27.96 -14.47 24.44
N ARG A 61 -27.61 -13.22 24.76
CA ARG A 61 -28.22 -12.43 25.84
C ARG A 61 -28.93 -11.20 25.31
N ASP A 62 -29.93 -10.73 26.04
CA ASP A 62 -30.53 -9.43 25.75
C ASP A 62 -29.65 -8.28 26.26
N LEU A 63 -29.71 -7.14 25.57
CA LEU A 63 -28.94 -5.95 25.89
C LEU A 63 -29.78 -4.97 26.72
N ASN A 64 -29.21 -4.49 27.82
CA ASN A 64 -29.67 -3.26 28.48
C ASN A 64 -28.92 -2.05 27.91
N LEU A 65 -29.34 -0.82 28.26
CA LEU A 65 -28.72 0.43 27.76
C LEU A 65 -27.20 0.47 27.96
N GLU A 66 -26.71 0.03 29.12
CA GLU A 66 -25.28 0.00 29.42
C GLU A 66 -24.52 -0.97 28.49
N SER A 67 -25.11 -2.15 28.25
CA SER A 67 -24.53 -3.19 27.41
C SER A 67 -24.56 -2.79 25.93
N PHE A 68 -25.65 -2.18 25.46
CA PHE A 68 -25.73 -1.59 24.13
C PHE A 68 -24.71 -0.47 23.92
N PHE A 69 -24.56 0.43 24.90
CA PHE A 69 -23.59 1.51 24.81
C PHE A 69 -22.15 0.98 24.76
N LYS A 70 -21.83 -0.07 25.53
CA LYS A 70 -20.54 -0.76 25.43
C LYS A 70 -20.36 -1.45 24.07
N PHE A 71 -21.41 -2.07 23.54
CA PHE A 71 -21.40 -2.72 22.23
C PHE A 71 -20.98 -1.74 21.11
N LEU A 72 -21.46 -0.49 21.13
CA LEU A 72 -21.12 0.52 20.11
C LEU A 72 -19.61 0.79 19.98
N PHE A 73 -18.84 0.58 21.05
CA PHE A 73 -17.38 0.71 21.07
C PHE A 73 -16.65 -0.64 21.16
N GLY A 74 -17.39 -1.75 21.09
CA GLY A 74 -16.83 -3.09 21.17
C GLY A 74 -16.09 -3.46 19.89
N ASP A 75 -15.15 -4.40 20.02
CA ASP A 75 -14.38 -4.92 18.88
C ASP A 75 -15.27 -5.59 17.82
N ASN A 76 -16.49 -5.99 18.20
CA ASN A 76 -17.51 -6.57 17.31
C ASN A 76 -18.30 -5.52 16.52
N ASN A 77 -18.07 -4.22 16.75
CA ASN A 77 -18.71 -3.11 16.05
C ASN A 77 -17.69 -2.07 15.55
N PRO A 78 -16.65 -2.47 14.78
CA PRO A 78 -15.66 -1.54 14.31
C PRO A 78 -16.29 -0.58 13.28
N PRO A 79 -15.86 0.69 13.22
CA PRO A 79 -16.39 1.66 12.25
C PRO A 79 -16.06 1.30 10.79
N LEU A 80 -15.05 0.45 10.59
CA LEU A 80 -14.69 -0.14 9.32
C LEU A 80 -14.58 -1.64 9.53
N LEU A 81 -15.31 -2.45 8.76
CA LEU A 81 -15.05 -3.89 8.75
C LEU A 81 -13.60 -4.10 8.31
N PRO A 82 -12.77 -4.78 9.13
CA PRO A 82 -11.46 -5.19 8.68
C PRO A 82 -11.66 -6.23 7.58
N SER A 83 -11.61 -5.80 6.32
CA SER A 83 -11.44 -6.71 5.20
C SER A 83 -10.03 -7.26 5.32
N THR A 84 -9.91 -8.44 5.95
CA THR A 84 -8.63 -9.16 6.07
C THR A 84 -8.25 -9.85 4.76
N GLU A 85 -9.17 -9.94 3.81
CA GLU A 85 -8.97 -10.61 2.54
C GLU A 85 -8.94 -9.63 1.37
N VAL A 86 -8.11 -9.94 0.39
CA VAL A 86 -8.01 -9.18 -0.85
C VAL A 86 -9.28 -9.43 -1.67
N HIS A 87 -10.07 -8.38 -1.87
CA HIS A 87 -11.38 -8.46 -2.54
C HIS A 87 -11.41 -7.79 -3.92
N GLN A 88 -10.35 -7.06 -4.29
CA GLN A 88 -10.24 -6.40 -5.59
C GLN A 88 -9.76 -7.40 -6.65
N ASP A 89 -10.07 -7.13 -7.92
CA ASP A 89 -9.47 -7.87 -9.03
C ASP A 89 -7.97 -7.54 -9.09
N MET A 90 -7.12 -8.54 -8.85
CA MET A 90 -5.65 -8.41 -8.83
C MET A 90 -4.99 -8.90 -10.12
N SER A 91 -5.80 -9.15 -11.16
CA SER A 91 -5.36 -9.62 -12.46
C SER A 91 -5.14 -8.52 -13.50
N LEU A 92 -5.48 -7.27 -13.18
CA LEU A 92 -5.23 -6.10 -14.05
C LEU A 92 -3.75 -5.68 -14.02
N PRO A 93 -3.27 -4.88 -14.98
CA PRO A 93 -1.89 -4.40 -15.02
C PRO A 93 -1.50 -3.61 -13.77
N LEU A 94 -0.24 -3.69 -13.35
CA LEU A 94 0.25 -3.02 -12.14
C LEU A 94 -0.04 -1.49 -12.12
N SER A 95 -0.09 -0.85 -13.29
CA SER A 95 -0.41 0.58 -13.46
C SER A 95 -1.84 0.97 -13.06
N HIS A 96 -2.73 0.00 -12.82
CA HIS A 96 -4.13 0.24 -12.45
C HIS A 96 -4.34 0.37 -10.93
N TYR A 97 -3.29 0.18 -10.13
CA TYR A 97 -3.40 0.13 -8.67
C TYR A 97 -2.67 1.30 -8.02
N TYR A 98 -3.24 1.81 -6.92
CA TYR A 98 -2.47 2.60 -5.98
C TYR A 98 -1.53 1.67 -5.20
N ILE A 99 -0.25 2.06 -5.13
CA ILE A 99 0.79 1.28 -4.46
C ILE A 99 1.23 2.04 -3.22
N PHE A 100 1.28 1.36 -2.06
CA PHE A 100 1.79 1.95 -0.84
C PHE A 100 3.31 2.06 -0.93
N THR A 101 3.83 3.28 -1.03
CA THR A 101 5.26 3.55 -1.26
C THR A 101 5.95 4.12 -0.02
N GLY A 102 7.23 3.81 0.14
CA GLY A 102 8.14 4.47 1.06
C GLY A 102 9.08 5.41 0.29
N HIS A 103 9.44 6.52 0.91
CA HIS A 103 10.43 7.49 0.38
C HIS A 103 11.62 7.56 1.33
N ASN A 104 12.84 7.49 0.79
CA ASN A 104 14.09 7.38 1.56
C ASN A 104 13.95 6.38 2.70
N SER A 105 13.58 5.14 2.35
CA SER A 105 13.12 4.10 3.28
C SER A 105 14.20 3.63 4.27
N TYR A 106 15.44 4.04 4.04
CA TYR A 106 16.63 3.73 4.83
C TYR A 106 16.87 4.74 5.97
N LEU A 107 16.21 5.90 6.00
CA LEU A 107 16.43 6.92 7.03
C LEU A 107 15.76 6.56 8.36
N THR A 108 16.52 6.63 9.46
CA THR A 108 15.98 6.41 10.81
C THR A 108 15.29 7.64 11.41
N GLY A 109 15.39 8.80 10.76
CA GLY A 109 14.81 10.04 11.24
C GLY A 109 14.69 11.13 10.17
N ASN A 110 15.50 12.16 10.28
CA ASN A 110 15.39 13.38 9.46
C ASN A 110 16.27 13.31 8.20
N GLN A 111 15.91 14.11 7.19
CA GLN A 111 16.60 14.11 5.89
C GLN A 111 18.04 14.67 5.92
N LEU A 112 18.51 15.28 7.00
CA LEU A 112 19.77 16.03 7.01
C LEU A 112 20.89 15.35 7.80
N SER A 113 20.58 14.65 8.90
CA SER A 113 21.61 14.22 9.85
C SER A 113 21.29 12.93 10.63
N SER A 114 20.17 12.25 10.35
CA SER A 114 19.92 10.96 11.01
C SER A 114 20.75 9.85 10.39
N ASP A 115 20.90 8.75 11.12
CA ASP A 115 21.56 7.56 10.60
C ASP A 115 20.71 6.85 9.55
N CYS A 116 21.37 6.13 8.64
CA CYS A 116 20.72 5.19 7.74
C CYS A 116 20.78 3.77 8.32
N SER A 117 19.74 2.98 8.10
CA SER A 117 19.64 1.60 8.58
C SER A 117 18.64 0.81 7.74
N ASP A 118 18.74 -0.50 7.82
CA ASP A 118 17.74 -1.44 7.31
C ASP A 118 16.51 -1.57 8.21
N ALA A 119 16.59 -1.17 9.49
CA ALA A 119 15.47 -1.21 10.43
C ALA A 119 14.18 -0.50 9.92
N PRO A 120 14.22 0.76 9.43
CA PRO A 120 13.02 1.40 8.87
C PRO A 120 12.47 0.70 7.63
N ILE A 121 13.33 0.02 6.85
CA ILE A 121 12.90 -0.81 5.71
C ILE A 121 12.09 -2.01 6.21
N ILE A 122 12.57 -2.70 7.25
CA ILE A 122 11.89 -3.83 7.88
C ILE A 122 10.51 -3.38 8.39
N GLU A 123 10.46 -2.27 9.14
CA GLU A 123 9.21 -1.71 9.67
C GLU A 123 8.23 -1.33 8.55
N ALA A 124 8.72 -0.73 7.45
CA ALA A 124 7.91 -0.39 6.30
C ALA A 124 7.28 -1.64 5.65
N LEU A 125 8.08 -2.68 5.42
CA LEU A 125 7.62 -3.95 4.82
C LEU A 125 6.60 -4.66 5.72
N GLN A 126 6.81 -4.69 7.04
CA GLN A 126 5.86 -5.24 8.01
C GLN A 126 4.54 -4.47 8.06
N ARG A 127 4.55 -3.18 7.73
CA ARG A 127 3.34 -2.34 7.59
C ARG A 127 2.67 -2.45 6.22
N GLY A 128 3.23 -3.24 5.30
CA GLY A 128 2.65 -3.48 3.97
C GLY A 128 3.14 -2.53 2.88
N VAL A 129 4.15 -1.70 3.11
CA VAL A 129 4.78 -0.89 2.04
C VAL A 129 5.30 -1.80 0.93
N ARG A 130 5.02 -1.48 -0.33
CA ARG A 130 5.36 -2.27 -1.53
C ARG A 130 6.41 -1.62 -2.43
N VAL A 131 6.81 -0.38 -2.17
CA VAL A 131 7.94 0.27 -2.85
C VAL A 131 8.96 0.74 -1.82
N ILE A 132 10.20 0.27 -1.95
CA ILE A 132 11.32 0.64 -1.08
C ILE A 132 12.34 1.42 -1.91
N GLU A 133 12.61 2.64 -1.49
CA GLU A 133 13.61 3.51 -2.11
C GLU A 133 14.97 3.37 -1.45
N LEU A 134 16.02 3.22 -2.26
CA LEU A 134 17.43 3.15 -1.86
C LEU A 134 18.27 4.10 -2.73
N ASP A 135 18.95 5.05 -2.08
CA ASP A 135 19.86 5.97 -2.74
C ASP A 135 21.27 5.40 -2.65
N ILE A 136 21.80 4.94 -3.78
CA ILE A 136 23.04 4.16 -3.81
C ILE A 136 24.23 5.02 -4.21
N TRP A 137 25.27 5.00 -3.39
CA TRP A 137 26.49 5.79 -3.55
C TRP A 137 27.74 4.91 -3.37
N PRO A 138 28.88 5.28 -3.99
CA PRO A 138 30.15 4.64 -3.67
C PRO A 138 30.50 4.85 -2.20
N ASN A 139 30.98 3.80 -1.53
CA ASN A 139 31.55 3.91 -0.19
C ASN A 139 32.84 4.78 -0.21
N ASP A 140 33.37 5.12 0.97
CA ASP A 140 34.58 5.94 1.10
C ASP A 140 35.80 5.40 0.33
N SER A 141 35.92 4.07 0.26
CA SER A 141 37.02 3.38 -0.46
C SER A 141 36.78 3.24 -1.97
N LYS A 142 35.58 3.59 -2.44
CA LYS A 142 35.12 3.48 -3.84
C LYS A 142 35.22 2.06 -4.42
N ASP A 143 35.17 1.06 -3.56
CA ASP A 143 35.21 -0.35 -3.92
C ASP A 143 33.92 -1.10 -3.56
N ASP A 144 32.99 -0.44 -2.86
CA ASP A 144 31.68 -0.96 -2.49
C ASP A 144 30.58 0.11 -2.50
N VAL A 145 29.35 -0.28 -2.16
CA VAL A 145 28.16 0.56 -2.25
C VAL A 145 27.45 0.69 -0.91
N ASP A 146 27.19 1.95 -0.55
CA ASP A 146 26.41 2.35 0.61
C ASP A 146 25.08 2.97 0.17
N VAL A 147 24.13 2.96 1.11
CA VAL A 147 22.85 3.66 1.01
C VAL A 147 22.84 4.84 1.98
N LEU A 148 22.63 6.05 1.45
CA LEU A 148 22.54 7.28 2.22
C LEU A 148 21.88 8.41 1.41
N HIS A 149 21.43 9.45 2.11
CA HIS A 149 20.93 10.65 1.45
C HIS A 149 22.11 11.55 1.06
N GLY A 150 22.34 11.66 -0.25
CA GLY A 150 23.49 12.40 -0.80
C GLY A 150 23.54 13.86 -0.38
N MET A 151 24.75 14.42 -0.31
CA MET A 151 24.99 15.83 0.06
C MET A 151 24.45 16.23 1.45
N THR A 152 24.30 15.27 2.37
CA THR A 152 23.85 15.49 3.74
C THR A 152 24.83 14.92 4.77
N LEU A 153 24.49 15.02 6.06
CA LEU A 153 25.27 14.47 7.18
C LEU A 153 24.70 13.13 7.68
N THR A 154 23.87 12.47 6.87
CA THR A 154 23.35 11.14 7.20
C THR A 154 24.48 10.12 7.17
N THR A 155 24.50 9.18 8.13
CA THR A 155 25.52 8.12 8.16
C THR A 155 25.09 6.95 7.28
N PRO A 156 25.99 6.32 6.51
CA PRO A 156 25.61 5.31 5.53
C PRO A 156 25.26 3.96 6.14
N VAL A 157 24.52 3.15 5.37
CA VAL A 157 24.34 1.70 5.61
C VAL A 157 24.73 0.91 4.37
N ALA A 158 25.47 -0.18 4.54
CA ALA A 158 25.88 -1.02 3.42
C ALA A 158 24.68 -1.56 2.62
N LEU A 159 24.71 -1.44 1.28
CA LEU A 159 23.61 -1.85 0.41
C LEU A 159 23.20 -3.31 0.63
N ILE A 160 24.17 -4.22 0.76
CA ILE A 160 23.90 -5.64 0.97
C ILE A 160 23.05 -5.90 2.22
N LYS A 161 23.20 -5.09 3.27
CA LYS A 161 22.39 -5.20 4.48
C LYS A 161 20.91 -4.91 4.18
N CYS A 162 20.66 -3.83 3.45
CA CYS A 162 19.31 -3.46 3.00
C CYS A 162 18.70 -4.55 2.11
N LEU A 163 19.44 -5.08 1.13
CA LEU A 163 18.95 -6.12 0.22
C LEU A 163 18.58 -7.42 0.96
N LEU A 164 19.39 -7.84 1.94
CA LEU A 164 19.11 -9.02 2.75
C LEU A 164 17.85 -8.83 3.61
N SER A 165 17.69 -7.67 4.23
CA SER A 165 16.48 -7.35 4.99
C SER A 165 15.25 -7.26 4.09
N ILE A 166 15.36 -6.71 2.88
CA ILE A 166 14.24 -6.76 1.91
C ILE A 166 13.90 -8.20 1.56
N LYS A 167 14.89 -9.06 1.27
CA LYS A 167 14.64 -10.47 0.95
C LYS A 167 13.85 -11.21 2.04
N GLU A 168 14.22 -10.98 3.30
CA GLU A 168 13.59 -11.64 4.45
C GLU A 168 12.16 -11.15 4.69
N TYR A 169 11.93 -9.83 4.57
CA TYR A 169 10.67 -9.22 5.00
C TYR A 169 9.71 -8.85 3.86
N ALA A 170 10.13 -8.93 2.60
CA ALA A 170 9.37 -8.46 1.44
C ALA A 170 7.92 -8.97 1.43
N PHE A 171 7.70 -10.21 1.84
CA PHE A 171 6.40 -10.87 1.70
C PHE A 171 5.71 -11.25 3.02
N VAL A 172 6.14 -10.66 4.14
CA VAL A 172 5.58 -10.94 5.48
C VAL A 172 4.16 -10.39 5.63
N ALA A 173 3.93 -9.16 5.18
CA ALA A 173 2.61 -8.51 5.29
C ALA A 173 1.70 -8.76 4.08
N SER A 174 2.27 -9.11 2.92
CA SER A 174 1.54 -9.26 1.66
C SER A 174 2.31 -10.14 0.68
N GLU A 175 1.62 -10.93 -0.13
CA GLU A 175 2.26 -11.77 -1.16
C GLU A 175 2.56 -11.04 -2.47
N TYR A 176 1.98 -9.86 -2.65
CA TYR A 176 2.12 -9.04 -3.86
C TYR A 176 3.53 -8.47 -4.01
N PRO A 177 3.95 -8.12 -5.24
CA PRO A 177 5.33 -7.76 -5.53
C PRO A 177 5.83 -6.57 -4.70
N VAL A 178 7.15 -6.57 -4.47
CA VAL A 178 7.88 -5.41 -3.93
C VAL A 178 8.73 -4.81 -5.04
N VAL A 179 8.65 -3.49 -5.20
CA VAL A 179 9.53 -2.73 -6.08
C VAL A 179 10.63 -2.10 -5.25
N ILE A 180 11.88 -2.25 -5.68
CA ILE A 180 13.01 -1.51 -5.15
C ILE A 180 13.34 -0.42 -6.16
N THR A 181 13.18 0.84 -5.77
CA THR A 181 13.59 1.98 -6.58
C THR A 181 15.02 2.36 -6.20
N LEU A 182 15.92 2.39 -7.19
CA LEU A 182 17.33 2.74 -6.99
C LEU A 182 17.58 4.16 -7.53
N GLU A 183 17.92 5.09 -6.65
CA GLU A 183 18.51 6.37 -7.04
C GLU A 183 20.02 6.20 -7.21
N ASP A 184 20.44 6.04 -8.46
CA ASP A 184 21.78 5.59 -8.83
C ASP A 184 22.78 6.75 -9.01
N HIS A 185 23.83 6.76 -8.17
CA HIS A 185 24.97 7.69 -8.22
C HIS A 185 26.31 6.98 -8.44
N LEU A 186 26.28 5.78 -9.01
CA LEU A 186 27.44 4.90 -9.13
C LEU A 186 28.20 5.06 -10.45
N THR A 187 29.45 4.58 -10.45
CA THR A 187 30.21 4.34 -11.69
C THR A 187 29.77 3.02 -12.35
N PRO A 188 30.04 2.80 -13.65
CA PRO A 188 29.66 1.56 -14.34
C PRO A 188 30.16 0.27 -13.67
N ASP A 189 31.38 0.27 -13.11
CA ASP A 189 31.93 -0.90 -12.40
C ASP A 189 31.14 -1.21 -11.13
N LEU A 190 30.73 -0.17 -10.39
CA LEU A 190 29.90 -0.33 -9.20
C LEU A 190 28.45 -0.70 -9.55
N GLN A 191 27.90 -0.19 -10.66
CA GLN A 191 26.60 -0.63 -11.19
C GLN A 191 26.62 -2.13 -11.50
N ALA A 192 27.67 -2.62 -12.16
CA ALA A 192 27.85 -4.04 -12.42
C ALA A 192 27.93 -4.86 -11.12
N LYS A 193 28.64 -4.34 -10.11
CA LYS A 193 28.69 -4.95 -8.77
C LYS A 193 27.30 -4.98 -8.11
N VAL A 194 26.51 -3.92 -8.18
CA VAL A 194 25.13 -3.88 -7.67
C VAL A 194 24.23 -4.88 -8.40
N ALA A 195 24.30 -4.95 -9.73
CA ALA A 195 23.55 -5.93 -10.51
C ALA A 195 23.88 -7.36 -10.07
N GLN A 196 25.16 -7.66 -9.81
CA GLN A 196 25.59 -8.94 -9.27
C GLN A 196 25.02 -9.18 -7.86
N MET A 197 25.10 -8.20 -6.95
CA MET A 197 24.55 -8.32 -5.59
C MET A 197 23.05 -8.59 -5.59
N VAL A 198 22.29 -7.84 -6.39
CA VAL A 198 20.83 -7.97 -6.54
C VAL A 198 20.49 -9.36 -7.07
N THR A 199 21.17 -9.80 -8.14
CA THR A 199 20.95 -11.11 -8.76
C THR A 199 21.25 -12.24 -7.78
N GLN A 200 22.37 -12.17 -7.05
CA GLN A 200 22.76 -13.19 -6.06
C GLN A 200 21.84 -13.19 -4.84
N THR A 201 21.39 -12.01 -4.39
CA THR A 201 20.55 -11.89 -3.21
C THR A 201 19.15 -12.44 -3.49
N PHE A 202 18.51 -12.00 -4.57
CA PHE A 202 17.13 -12.37 -4.84
C PHE A 202 16.98 -13.67 -5.63
N GLY A 203 17.93 -14.01 -6.51
CA GLY A 203 17.84 -15.24 -7.31
C GLY A 203 16.49 -15.36 -8.01
N ASP A 204 15.80 -16.48 -7.82
CA ASP A 204 14.54 -16.80 -8.52
C ASP A 204 13.35 -15.90 -8.18
N ILE A 205 13.42 -15.14 -7.07
CA ILE A 205 12.35 -14.17 -6.72
C ILE A 205 12.54 -12.83 -7.45
N LEU A 206 13.69 -12.60 -8.08
CA LEU A 206 13.91 -11.41 -8.91
C LEU A 206 13.06 -11.53 -10.18
N PHE A 207 12.25 -10.51 -10.46
CA PHE A 207 11.53 -10.41 -11.72
C PHE A 207 12.48 -9.94 -12.82
N CYS A 208 12.74 -10.84 -13.77
CA CYS A 208 13.41 -10.51 -15.02
C CYS A 208 12.41 -10.73 -16.18
N PRO A 209 12.02 -9.67 -16.92
CA PRO A 209 11.11 -9.83 -18.04
C PRO A 209 11.77 -10.64 -19.15
N THR A 210 10.97 -11.46 -19.86
CA THR A 210 11.45 -12.30 -20.98
C THR A 210 11.69 -11.52 -22.27
N SER A 211 11.28 -10.26 -22.31
CA SER A 211 11.42 -9.35 -23.45
C SER A 211 11.88 -7.99 -22.94
N GLU A 212 12.72 -7.31 -23.72
CA GLU A 212 13.16 -5.93 -23.44
C GLU A 212 12.01 -4.93 -23.51
N THR A 213 10.95 -5.26 -24.25
CA THR A 213 9.76 -4.43 -24.37
C THR A 213 8.54 -5.20 -23.89
N LEU A 214 7.79 -4.58 -22.97
CA LEU A 214 6.51 -5.05 -22.50
C LEU A 214 5.44 -4.09 -23.02
N LYS A 215 4.45 -4.61 -23.75
CA LYS A 215 3.29 -3.80 -24.18
C LYS A 215 2.46 -3.36 -22.97
N GLU A 216 2.37 -4.24 -21.98
CA GLU A 216 1.64 -4.03 -20.74
C GLU A 216 2.44 -4.67 -19.60
N PHE A 217 2.49 -4.00 -18.45
CA PHE A 217 3.22 -4.53 -17.30
C PHE A 217 2.40 -5.63 -16.62
N PRO A 218 3.04 -6.71 -16.10
CA PRO A 218 2.28 -7.82 -15.51
C PRO A 218 1.45 -7.41 -14.30
N SER A 219 0.42 -8.19 -14.00
CA SER A 219 -0.50 -7.95 -12.89
C SER A 219 0.12 -8.28 -11.52
N PRO A 220 -0.38 -7.69 -10.43
CA PRO A 220 0.02 -8.08 -9.08
C PRO A 220 -0.08 -9.60 -8.83
N ASP A 221 -1.13 -10.26 -9.30
CA ASP A 221 -1.30 -11.71 -9.16
C ASP A 221 -0.19 -12.51 -9.85
N SER A 222 0.16 -12.14 -11.09
CA SER A 222 1.24 -12.81 -11.83
C SER A 222 2.63 -12.56 -11.24
N LEU A 223 2.77 -11.49 -10.46
CA LEU A 223 4.00 -11.04 -9.82
C LEU A 223 4.07 -11.39 -8.34
N LYS A 224 3.18 -12.26 -7.83
CA LYS A 224 3.25 -12.73 -6.44
C LYS A 224 4.63 -13.28 -6.12
N LYS A 225 5.14 -12.88 -4.95
CA LYS A 225 6.46 -13.22 -4.42
C LYS A 225 7.62 -12.80 -5.35
N ARG A 226 7.44 -11.75 -6.14
CA ARG A 226 8.50 -11.17 -6.99
C ARG A 226 9.04 -9.85 -6.44
N ILE A 227 10.34 -9.66 -6.64
CA ILE A 227 11.05 -8.39 -6.43
C ILE A 227 11.31 -7.76 -7.80
N ILE A 228 10.99 -6.48 -7.95
CA ILE A 228 11.19 -5.72 -9.18
C ILE A 228 12.22 -4.63 -8.89
N ILE A 229 13.19 -4.45 -9.78
CA ILE A 229 14.10 -3.30 -9.72
C ILE A 229 13.59 -2.23 -10.66
N SER A 230 13.44 -1.02 -10.14
CA SER A 230 13.13 0.17 -10.90
C SER A 230 14.30 1.15 -10.76
N THR A 231 14.88 1.55 -11.88
CA THR A 231 15.96 2.53 -11.91
C THR A 231 15.92 3.31 -13.22
N LYS A 232 16.69 4.39 -13.31
CA LYS A 232 16.79 5.16 -14.54
C LYS A 232 17.44 4.29 -15.63
N PRO A 233 16.95 4.34 -16.88
CA PRO A 233 17.61 3.63 -17.98
C PRO A 233 19.06 4.10 -18.15
N PRO A 234 19.99 3.21 -18.55
CA PRO A 234 21.36 3.61 -18.88
C PRO A 234 21.37 4.71 -19.95
N LYS A 235 22.37 5.60 -19.90
CA LYS A 235 22.47 6.70 -20.87
C LYS A 235 22.61 6.18 -22.30
N GLU A 236 23.33 5.08 -22.48
CA GLU A 236 23.54 4.41 -23.76
C GLU A 236 22.22 3.89 -24.34
N PHE A 237 21.29 3.45 -23.48
CA PHE A 237 19.94 3.04 -23.92
C PHE A 237 19.12 4.25 -24.39
N LEU A 238 19.22 5.38 -23.69
CA LEU A 238 18.55 6.62 -24.07
C LEU A 238 19.11 7.17 -25.39
N GLU A 239 20.44 7.17 -25.55
CA GLU A 239 21.14 7.59 -26.76
C GLU A 239 20.76 6.70 -27.96
N ALA A 240 20.78 5.38 -27.81
CA ALA A 240 20.37 4.45 -28.86
C ALA A 240 18.87 4.59 -29.22
N LYS A 241 18.02 4.92 -28.25
CA LYS A 241 16.60 5.20 -28.49
C LYS A 241 16.41 6.50 -29.28
N GLU A 242 17.13 7.55 -28.91
CA GLU A 242 17.13 8.81 -29.66
C GLU A 242 17.63 8.65 -31.10
N GLU A 243 18.65 7.82 -31.32
CA GLU A 243 19.14 7.51 -32.67
C GLU A 243 18.09 6.77 -33.51
N LYS A 244 17.41 5.77 -32.94
CA LYS A 244 16.32 5.06 -33.60
C LYS A 244 15.13 5.97 -33.93
N GLU A 245 14.73 6.83 -32.99
CA GLU A 245 13.65 7.81 -33.21
C GLU A 245 14.02 8.83 -34.30
N LYS A 246 15.30 9.26 -34.37
CA LYS A 246 15.81 10.13 -35.44
C LYS A 246 15.83 9.42 -36.80
N GLU A 247 16.17 8.14 -36.85
CA GLU A 247 16.13 7.33 -38.08
C GLU A 247 14.70 7.09 -38.59
N GLU A 248 13.74 6.81 -37.70
CA GLU A 248 12.32 6.65 -38.04
C GLU A 248 11.69 7.98 -38.49
N SER A 249 12.11 9.10 -37.89
CA SER A 249 11.69 10.45 -38.29
C SER A 249 12.17 10.83 -39.70
N GLN A 250 13.32 10.30 -40.15
CA GLN A 250 13.88 10.55 -41.48
C GLN A 250 13.35 9.59 -42.55
N LYS A 251 12.83 8.42 -42.15
CA LYS A 251 12.14 7.47 -43.04
C LYS A 251 10.62 7.67 -42.97
N GLY A 252 10.14 8.82 -43.46
CA GLY A 252 8.74 9.12 -43.82
C GLY A 252 7.62 8.44 -43.01
N LYS A 253 6.94 9.22 -42.16
CA LYS A 253 5.71 8.86 -41.41
C LYS A 253 4.79 7.85 -42.13
N PRO A 254 4.41 6.74 -41.47
CA PRO A 254 3.02 6.30 -41.46
C PRO A 254 2.23 7.15 -40.44
N LEU A 255 0.97 7.41 -40.75
CA LEU A 255 0.06 8.11 -39.85
C LEU A 255 -0.28 7.27 -38.62
N GLY A 256 -0.15 7.89 -37.45
CA GLY A 256 -1.06 7.69 -36.31
C GLY A 256 -0.56 6.77 -35.20
N ASP A 257 0.19 7.33 -34.25
CA ASP A 257 0.36 6.76 -32.90
C ASP A 257 0.14 7.89 -31.86
N GLU A 258 -1.12 8.08 -31.48
CA GLU A 258 -1.57 8.88 -30.33
C GLU A 258 -2.12 7.92 -29.25
N GLU A 259 -1.44 6.80 -28.98
CA GLU A 259 -2.00 5.77 -28.10
C GLU A 259 -0.96 5.02 -27.22
N ALA A 260 0.12 5.69 -26.80
CA ALA A 260 1.08 5.15 -25.83
C ALA A 260 1.06 5.83 -24.45
N TRP A 261 0.28 6.90 -24.27
CA TRP A 261 -0.15 7.34 -22.95
C TRP A 261 -1.54 6.76 -22.75
N GLY A 262 -1.73 5.92 -21.73
CA GLY A 262 -3.05 5.35 -21.43
C GLY A 262 -4.10 6.45 -21.47
N LYS A 263 -5.18 6.25 -22.25
CA LYS A 263 -6.26 7.22 -22.37
C LYS A 263 -6.65 7.67 -20.97
N GLU A 264 -6.53 8.96 -20.68
CA GLU A 264 -7.08 9.53 -19.47
C GLU A 264 -8.53 9.07 -19.38
N VAL A 265 -8.90 8.47 -18.25
CA VAL A 265 -10.29 8.14 -17.95
C VAL A 265 -11.07 9.44 -18.08
N PRO A 266 -12.10 9.53 -18.95
CA PRO A 266 -12.84 10.77 -19.11
C PRO A 266 -13.30 11.25 -17.76
N SER A 267 -12.88 12.47 -17.41
CA SER A 267 -13.27 13.15 -16.19
C SER A 267 -14.78 12.98 -16.03
N LEU A 268 -15.23 12.48 -14.88
CA LEU A 268 -16.63 12.51 -14.47
C LEU A 268 -17.06 13.98 -14.46
N ARG A 269 -17.51 14.48 -15.61
CA ARG A 269 -18.15 15.79 -15.72
C ARG A 269 -19.38 15.73 -14.85
N GLY A 270 -19.44 16.66 -13.90
CA GLY A 270 -20.48 16.77 -12.90
C GLY A 270 -21.87 16.50 -13.45
N GLY A 271 -22.52 15.49 -12.88
CA GLY A 271 -23.96 15.39 -12.92
C GLY A 271 -24.54 16.54 -12.12
N THR A 272 -25.13 17.50 -12.81
CA THR A 272 -26.06 18.45 -12.19
C THR A 272 -27.25 17.67 -11.65
N ILE A 273 -27.65 18.03 -10.42
CA ILE A 273 -28.88 17.58 -9.76
C ILE A 273 -30.07 18.14 -10.56
N ALA A 274 -30.53 17.38 -11.54
CA ALA A 274 -31.87 17.44 -12.11
C ALA A 274 -31.97 16.27 -13.08
N ASP A 275 -32.69 15.23 -12.66
CA ASP A 275 -33.37 14.20 -13.47
C ASP A 275 -33.23 12.81 -12.86
N TYR A 276 -33.82 12.65 -11.66
CA TYR A 276 -34.45 11.39 -11.27
C TYR A 276 -35.86 11.71 -10.79
N LYS A 277 -36.82 11.64 -11.71
CA LYS A 277 -38.23 11.36 -11.42
C LYS A 277 -38.49 9.92 -11.83
N VAL A 278 -38.84 9.10 -10.85
CA VAL A 278 -39.89 8.07 -10.75
C VAL A 278 -39.46 7.11 -9.65
#